data_AF-A0A954A870-F1
#
_entry.id   AF-A0A954A870-F1
#
_cell.length_a   1.000
_cell.length_b   1.000
_cell.length_c   1.000
_cell.angle_alpha   90.00
_cell.angle_beta   90.00
_cell.angle_gamma   90.00
#
_symmetry.space_group_name_H-M   'P 1'
#
loop_
_entity.id
_entity.type
_entity.pdbx_description
1 polymer ?
#
loop_
_entity_poly.entity_id
_entity_poly.type
_entity_poly.pdbx_seq_one_letter_code
_entity_poly.pdbx_strand_id
1 'polypeptide(L)' 'MSARVVALARRPGRREPMEGLDRLTLDVDEGVVEDFSGRGHRQVTLLEREAWEAVERELG' A
#
# COMPACT_ATOMS: atom_id res chain seq x y z
N MET A 1 13.56 -9.27 15.04
CA MET A 1 13.48 -8.66 13.68
C MET A 1 12.77 -7.33 13.82
N SER A 2 13.33 -6.26 13.26
CA SER A 2 12.69 -4.94 13.21
C SER A 2 12.69 -4.47 11.76
N ALA A 3 11.57 -3.93 11.31
CA ALA A 3 11.44 -3.28 10.01
C ALA A 3 10.93 -1.85 10.22
N ARG A 4 11.16 -0.99 9.23
CA ARG A 4 10.67 0.40 9.23
C ARG A 4 9.79 0.60 8.02
N VAL A 5 8.60 1.17 8.24
CA VAL A 5 7.74 1.66 7.16
C VAL A 5 8.34 2.96 6.63
N VAL A 6 8.60 3.00 5.32
CA VAL A 6 9.28 4.12 4.64
C VAL A 6 8.38 4.87 3.67
N ALA A 7 7.28 4.24 3.25
CA ALA A 7 6.29 4.82 2.37
C ALA A 7 4.92 4.22 2.69
N LEU A 8 3.88 5.00 2.44
CA LEU A 8 2.49 4.61 2.56
C LEU A 8 1.80 4.95 1.25
N ALA A 9 0.90 4.07 0.81
CA ALA A 9 0.10 4.33 -0.36
C ALA A 9 -1.28 3.66 -0.24
N ARG A 10 -2.25 4.19 -0.97
CA ARG A 10 -3.59 3.61 -1.12
C ARG A 10 -4.03 3.64 -2.58
N ARG A 11 -5.09 2.91 -2.88
CA ARG A 11 -5.79 2.94 -4.17
C ARG A 11 -7.22 3.46 -3.95
N PRO A 12 -7.54 4.72 -4.32
CA PRO A 12 -8.86 5.32 -4.06
C PRO A 12 -10.03 4.62 -4.78
N GLY A 13 -9.78 4.01 -5.95
CA GLY A 13 -10.81 3.35 -6.74
C GLY A 13 -10.35 2.12 -7.53
N ARG A 14 -11.29 1.48 -8.23
CA ARG A 14 -10.99 0.25 -8.98
C ARG A 14 -10.06 0.55 -10.16
N ARG A 15 -8.86 -0.03 -10.15
CA ARG A 15 -7.81 0.18 -11.19
C ARG A 15 -7.35 1.64 -11.29
N GLU A 16 -7.57 2.44 -10.25
CA GLU A 16 -7.00 3.78 -10.18
C GLU A 16 -5.52 3.73 -9.80
N PRO A 17 -4.73 4.76 -10.14
CA PRO A 17 -3.35 4.89 -9.69
C PRO A 17 -3.24 4.84 -8.17
N MET A 18 -2.08 4.37 -7.69
CA MET A 18 -1.76 4.45 -6.27
C MET A 18 -1.47 5.90 -5.88
N GLU A 19 -2.00 6.33 -4.75
CA GLU A 19 -1.73 7.62 -4.13
C GLU A 19 -0.76 7.44 -2.97
N GLY A 20 0.35 8.19 -2.98
CA GLY A 20 1.25 8.27 -1.84
C GLY A 20 0.63 9.06 -0.69
N LEU A 21 0.90 8.64 0.55
CA LEU A 21 0.35 9.26 1.75
C LEU A 21 1.47 9.53 2.78
N ASP A 22 1.30 10.59 3.57
CA ASP A 22 2.14 10.84 4.75
C ASP A 22 1.63 10.08 5.98
N ARG A 23 0.33 9.76 5.99
CA ARG A 23 -0.35 9.05 7.08
C ARG A 23 -1.49 8.21 6.51
N LEU A 24 -1.71 7.05 7.12
CA LEU A 24 -2.92 6.25 6.91
C LEU A 24 -3.52 5.81 8.24
N THR A 25 -4.79 5.41 8.19
CA THR A 25 -5.50 4.79 9.31
C THR A 25 -5.81 3.34 8.95
N LEU A 26 -5.56 2.44 9.90
CA LEU A 26 -5.96 1.04 9.78
C LEU A 26 -7.20 0.79 10.62
N ASP A 27 -8.15 0.08 10.03
CA ASP A 27 -9.32 -0.46 10.68
C ASP A 27 -9.36 -1.99 10.49
N VAL A 28 -9.90 -2.71 11.48
CA VAL A 28 -9.90 -4.19 11.45
C VAL A 28 -10.90 -4.73 10.42
N ASP A 29 -11.99 -4.00 10.19
CA ASP A 29 -13.04 -4.41 9.26
C ASP A 29 -12.77 -3.87 7.85
N GLU A 30 -12.18 -2.68 7.74
CA GLU A 30 -11.96 -1.97 6.47
C GLU A 30 -10.49 -1.93 6.00
N GLY A 31 -9.53 -2.47 6.73
CA GLY A 31 -8.13 -2.43 6.32
C GLY A 31 -7.58 -1.01 6.29
N VAL A 32 -7.00 -0.58 5.17
CA VAL A 32 -6.63 0.83 4.98
C VAL A 32 -7.90 1.64 4.72
N VAL A 33 -8.23 2.55 5.64
CA VAL A 33 -9.40 3.43 5.50
C VAL A 33 -9.32 4.22 4.20
N GLU A 34 -10.45 4.30 3.48
CA GLU A 34 -10.56 4.92 2.15
C GLU A 34 -9.77 4.22 1.02
N ASP A 35 -9.23 3.01 1.24
CA ASP A 35 -8.70 2.17 0.17
C ASP A 35 -9.81 1.32 -0.48
N PHE A 36 -9.81 1.25 -1.80
CA PHE A 36 -10.80 0.50 -2.57
C PHE A 36 -10.80 -1.01 -2.24
N SER A 37 -9.68 -1.58 -1.78
CA SER A 37 -9.52 -3.01 -1.47
C SER A 37 -9.85 -3.40 -0.02
N GLY A 38 -10.23 -2.44 0.83
CA GLY A 38 -10.31 -2.58 2.28
C GLY A 38 -11.19 -3.69 2.88
N ARG A 39 -12.08 -4.33 2.11
CA ARG A 39 -13.15 -5.20 2.66
C ARG A 39 -13.00 -6.70 2.39
N GLY A 40 -11.78 -7.18 2.16
CA GLY A 40 -11.50 -8.59 1.85
C GLY A 40 -10.41 -9.21 2.73
N HIS A 41 -10.08 -10.48 2.51
CA HIS A 41 -9.01 -11.18 3.26
C HIS A 41 -7.61 -10.56 3.12
N ARG A 42 -7.39 -9.70 2.12
CA ARG A 42 -6.13 -9.01 1.84
C ARG A 42 -6.32 -7.50 2.01
N GLN A 43 -6.38 -7.08 3.26
CA GLN A 43 -6.65 -5.69 3.65
C GLN A 43 -5.44 -4.76 3.50
N VAL A 44 -4.23 -5.31 3.60
CA VAL A 44 -2.96 -4.58 3.51
C VAL A 44 -1.98 -5.41 2.69
N THR A 45 -1.26 -4.74 1.78
CA THR A 45 -0.13 -5.31 1.05
C THR A 45 1.16 -4.68 1.57
N LEU A 46 2.13 -5.51 1.92
CA LEU A 46 3.47 -5.06 2.29
C LEU A 46 4.44 -5.43 1.16
N LEU A 47 5.27 -4.48 0.78
CA LEU A 47 6.31 -4.65 -0.22
C LEU A 47 7.65 -4.29 0.41
N GLU A 48 8.68 -5.04 0.07
CA GLU A 48 10.05 -4.68 0.40
C GLU A 48 10.50 -3.53 -0.49
N ARG A 49 11.16 -2.55 0.12
CA ARG A 49 11.62 -1.36 -0.59
C ARG A 49 12.58 -1.75 -1.72
N GLU A 50 13.55 -2.62 -1.45
CA GLU A 50 14.55 -3.00 -2.44
C GLU A 50 13.90 -3.73 -3.64
N ALA A 51 12.86 -4.53 -3.40
CA ALA A 51 12.11 -5.22 -4.45
C ALA A 51 11.31 -4.23 -5.31
N TRP A 52 10.68 -3.23 -4.68
CA TRP A 52 9.96 -2.17 -5.41
C TRP A 52 10.90 -1.36 -6.29
N GLU A 53 12.01 -0.87 -5.73
CA GLU A 53 13.03 -0.09 -6.47
C GLU A 53 13.69 -0.91 -7.60
N ALA A 54 13.78 -2.24 -7.46
CA ALA A 54 14.23 -3.11 -8.54
C ALA A 54 13.23 -3.13 -9.70
N VAL A 55 11.94 -3.29 -9.42
CA VAL A 55 10.88 -3.29 -10.44
C VAL A 55 10.76 -1.93 -11.13
N GLU A 56 10.86 -0.82 -10.40
CA GLU A 56 10.86 0.53 -11.00
C GLU A 56 12.00 0.67 -12.01
N ARG A 57 13.22 0.24 -11.66
CA ARG A 57 14.36 0.26 -12.59
C ARG A 57 14.17 -0.62 -13.82
N GLU A 58 13.45 -1.73 -13.69
CA GLU A 58 13.14 -2.61 -14.83
C GLU A 58 12.09 -2.00 -15.77
N LEU A 59 11.18 -1.17 -15.25
CA LEU A 59 10.05 -0.61 -15.99
C LEU A 59 10.28 0.80 -16.55
N GLY A 60 11.24 1.56 -15.99
CA GLY A 60 11.66 2.89 -16.48
C GLY A 60 10.91 4.06 -15.88
#